data_AF-A0A3S0BQV7-F1
#
_entry.id   AF-A0A3S0BQV7-F1
#
_cell.length_a   1.000
_cell.length_b   1.000
_cell.length_c   1.000
_cell.angle_alpha   90.00
_cell.angle_beta   90.00
_cell.angle_gamma   90.00
#
_symmetry.space_group_name_H-M   'P 1'
#
loop_
_entity.id
_entity.type
_entity.pdbx_description
1 polymer ?
#
loop_
_entity_poly.entity_id
_entity_poly.type
_entity_poly.pdbx_seq_one_letter_code
_entity_poly.pdbx_strand_id
1 'polypeptide(L)'
;MKAYVVNDCEVYPNYFLAAFKDIETGKVVTIEIDDENESLDPDSSRLLNSLMISRITFGFNSQNYDLPIILAALNGKTLKQINEISNFIVKGNSYSYMTMKKYGLFKSKNIRHFDISEPSPGVMISLKLYGARMHSKRLQDLPYPVGSYLTPKQKKKVKTYCINDLDTTIELFRKIEDRIKLRFELAEDYGDQVLSKSDAQIAEIVIKSELDIERFKKISLPKDKTYKYEVPNFIKFDSDILNETLDIIKNSDFELDARGSIKLPRKLSNMKIKLGHSTYKLGVGGIHSQESQQTIIPEKNQILADRDVAAYYPAIILNLKLFPKHLGPSFLKVYRGIVKRRLEAKKNKDKVVDTSLKIVINGSFGKFGNKYSALYSPDLLLAVTLTGQLSLLMLVERLEDAGISVVSANTDGIVALMPKSKYELYDDICFNWELETGFDLEESRYKALYSRDVNNYMAVTLDNEIKGKGIFQPVNTIKKDPSDVLAKNPQAEICVIAAREYLINDTPLILTIKKCKDITKFLVVRSVTGGAEWKDEYLGRVVRWIYSTDGEAILYKKNANKVAKSDNSRPIMELGEFPTDIDYKRYEAEAAEIVFNLGLGEL
;
A
#
# COMPACT_ATOMS: atom_id res chain seq x y z
N MET A 1 9.58 -20.34 -21.39
CA MET A 1 9.01 -20.21 -20.03
C MET A 1 7.74 -21.04 -19.94
N LYS A 2 7.46 -21.71 -18.82
CA LYS A 2 6.14 -22.34 -18.60
C LYS A 2 5.08 -21.23 -18.60
N ALA A 3 3.96 -21.41 -19.30
CA ALA A 3 2.89 -20.41 -19.32
C ALA A 3 2.22 -20.28 -17.95
N TYR A 4 1.78 -19.07 -17.61
CA TYR A 4 1.05 -18.78 -16.40
C TYR A 4 -0.43 -19.15 -16.54
N VAL A 5 -0.98 -19.80 -15.52
CA VAL A 5 -2.39 -20.16 -15.44
C VAL A 5 -2.96 -19.66 -14.12
N VAL A 6 -3.98 -18.83 -14.18
CA VAL A 6 -4.70 -18.41 -12.97
C VAL A 6 -5.64 -19.52 -12.52
N ASN A 7 -5.85 -19.68 -11.23
CA ASN A 7 -6.81 -20.62 -10.66
C ASN A 7 -7.66 -19.98 -9.54
N ASP A 8 -8.85 -20.54 -9.36
CA ASP A 8 -9.81 -20.22 -8.31
C ASP A 8 -10.71 -21.44 -8.03
N CYS A 9 -11.20 -21.59 -6.81
CA CYS A 9 -11.97 -22.74 -6.36
C CYS A 9 -13.23 -22.34 -5.60
N GLU A 10 -14.35 -22.98 -5.94
CA GLU A 10 -15.61 -22.87 -5.23
C GLU A 10 -15.99 -24.21 -4.60
N VAL A 11 -16.41 -24.18 -3.33
CA VAL A 11 -16.76 -25.37 -2.55
C VAL A 11 -18.09 -25.16 -1.83
N TYR A 12 -19.06 -26.01 -2.16
CA TYR A 12 -20.36 -26.16 -1.53
C TYR A 12 -20.58 -27.64 -1.16
N PRO A 13 -21.55 -27.97 -0.28
CA PRO A 13 -21.78 -29.36 0.15
C PRO A 13 -21.99 -30.36 -0.99
N ASN A 14 -22.61 -29.91 -2.08
CA ASN A 14 -22.93 -30.73 -3.25
C ASN A 14 -22.34 -30.16 -4.55
N TYR A 15 -21.32 -29.29 -4.46
CA TYR A 15 -20.60 -28.82 -5.63
C TYR A 15 -19.15 -28.43 -5.30
N PHE A 16 -18.19 -29.04 -5.98
CA PHE A 16 -16.82 -28.52 -6.07
C PHE A 16 -16.55 -28.07 -7.49
N LEU A 17 -15.88 -26.93 -7.62
CA LEU A 17 -15.38 -26.39 -8.87
C LEU A 17 -13.95 -25.90 -8.66
N ALA A 18 -13.03 -26.37 -9.49
CA ALA A 18 -11.73 -25.73 -9.70
C ALA A 18 -11.67 -25.19 -11.13
N ALA A 19 -11.51 -23.88 -11.26
CA ALA A 19 -11.43 -23.21 -12.55
C ALA A 19 -10.01 -22.72 -12.81
N PHE A 20 -9.57 -22.85 -14.06
CA PHE A 20 -8.25 -22.44 -14.52
C PHE A 20 -8.38 -21.63 -15.79
N LYS A 21 -7.58 -20.56 -15.93
CA LYS A 21 -7.52 -19.76 -17.16
C LYS A 21 -6.09 -19.48 -17.56
N ASP A 22 -5.75 -19.83 -18.79
CA ASP A 22 -4.44 -19.52 -19.38
C ASP A 22 -4.41 -18.04 -19.76
N ILE A 23 -3.41 -17.30 -19.27
CA ILE A 23 -3.40 -15.84 -19.36
C ILE A 23 -3.05 -15.31 -20.76
N GLU A 24 -2.52 -16.16 -21.64
CA GLU A 24 -2.12 -15.80 -23.00
C GLU A 24 -3.23 -16.13 -24.00
N THR A 25 -3.79 -17.33 -23.90
CA THR A 25 -4.83 -17.82 -24.82
C THR A 25 -6.24 -17.47 -24.38
N GLY A 26 -6.44 -17.14 -23.10
CA GLY A 26 -7.77 -16.92 -22.51
C GLY A 26 -8.60 -18.20 -22.36
N LYS A 27 -8.04 -19.37 -22.68
CA LYS A 27 -8.74 -20.65 -22.59
C LYS A 27 -9.05 -20.99 -21.12
N VAL A 28 -10.32 -21.29 -20.85
CA VAL A 28 -10.80 -21.72 -19.53
C VAL A 28 -10.95 -23.23 -19.50
N VAL A 29 -10.49 -23.84 -18.40
CA VAL A 29 -10.70 -25.25 -18.07
C VAL A 29 -11.33 -25.32 -16.68
N THR A 30 -12.38 -26.11 -16.52
CA THR A 30 -13.06 -26.31 -15.24
C THR A 30 -13.13 -27.78 -14.91
N ILE A 31 -12.93 -28.11 -13.63
CA ILE A 31 -12.98 -29.46 -13.09
C ILE A 31 -13.97 -29.45 -11.94
N GLU A 32 -14.92 -30.38 -11.96
CA GLU A 32 -16.11 -30.32 -11.11
C GLU A 32 -16.37 -31.67 -10.42
N ILE A 33 -16.93 -31.64 -9.21
CA ILE A 33 -17.57 -32.79 -8.56
C ILE A 33 -18.99 -32.35 -8.17
N ASP A 34 -19.99 -33.13 -8.57
CA ASP A 34 -21.40 -32.77 -8.42
C ASP A 34 -22.19 -33.62 -7.42
N ASP A 35 -21.57 -34.67 -6.87
CA ASP A 35 -22.11 -35.57 -5.85
C ASP A 35 -21.21 -35.58 -4.60
N GLU A 36 -21.80 -35.47 -3.42
CA GLU A 36 -21.09 -35.37 -2.14
C GLU A 36 -20.25 -36.62 -1.80
N ASN A 37 -20.63 -37.78 -2.33
CA ASN A 37 -19.98 -39.06 -2.07
C ASN A 37 -18.91 -39.41 -3.11
N GLU A 38 -18.81 -38.64 -4.20
CA GLU A 38 -17.85 -38.89 -5.26
C GLU A 38 -16.54 -38.12 -5.04
N SER A 39 -15.48 -38.66 -5.62
CA SER A 39 -14.18 -37.99 -5.81
C SER A 39 -14.00 -37.67 -7.30
N LEU A 40 -12.91 -36.99 -7.66
CA LEU A 40 -12.57 -36.82 -9.08
C LEU A 40 -12.47 -38.17 -9.80
N ASP A 41 -13.08 -38.24 -10.98
CA ASP A 41 -12.87 -39.37 -11.88
C ASP A 41 -11.41 -39.40 -12.38
N PRO A 42 -10.91 -40.53 -12.90
CA PRO A 42 -9.53 -40.68 -13.32
C PRO A 42 -9.06 -39.66 -14.36
N ASP A 43 -9.92 -39.23 -15.28
CA ASP A 43 -9.55 -38.31 -16.36
C ASP A 43 -9.50 -36.87 -15.86
N SER A 44 -10.49 -36.46 -15.06
CA SER A 44 -10.46 -35.17 -14.35
C SER A 44 -9.26 -35.05 -13.41
N SER A 45 -8.91 -36.13 -12.70
CA SER A 45 -7.74 -36.18 -11.82
C SER A 45 -6.43 -36.03 -12.60
N ARG A 46 -6.28 -36.75 -13.73
CA ARG A 46 -5.13 -36.60 -14.64
C ARG A 46 -5.03 -35.20 -15.20
N LEU A 47 -6.15 -34.61 -15.59
CA LEU A 47 -6.20 -33.25 -16.13
C LEU A 47 -5.77 -32.22 -15.08
N LEU A 48 -6.33 -32.28 -13.86
CA LEU A 48 -5.97 -31.40 -12.75
C LEU A 48 -4.48 -31.51 -12.42
N ASN A 49 -3.96 -32.73 -12.34
CA ASN A 49 -2.55 -32.97 -12.05
C ASN A 49 -1.64 -32.41 -13.15
N SER A 50 -2.03 -32.60 -14.41
CA SER A 50 -1.32 -32.04 -15.57
C SER A 50 -1.26 -30.52 -15.53
N LEU A 51 -2.38 -29.85 -15.23
CA LEU A 51 -2.43 -28.38 -15.08
C LEU A 51 -1.46 -27.89 -13.99
N MET A 52 -1.46 -28.54 -12.83
CA MET A 52 -0.63 -28.12 -11.68
C MET A 52 0.87 -28.37 -11.87
N ILE A 53 1.27 -29.37 -12.67
CA ILE A 53 2.68 -29.74 -12.85
C ILE A 53 3.30 -29.12 -14.12
N SER A 54 2.54 -29.03 -15.21
CA SER A 54 3.05 -28.57 -16.51
C SER A 54 3.10 -27.05 -16.63
N ARG A 55 2.34 -26.32 -15.81
CA ARG A 55 2.20 -24.85 -15.84
C ARG A 55 2.76 -24.22 -14.57
N ILE A 56 2.86 -22.89 -14.56
CA ILE A 56 3.04 -22.12 -13.33
C ILE A 56 1.66 -21.59 -12.95
N THR A 57 1.11 -22.08 -11.85
CA THR A 57 -0.24 -21.68 -11.41
C THR A 57 -0.19 -20.54 -10.40
N PHE A 58 -1.22 -19.71 -10.38
CA PHE A 58 -1.36 -18.67 -9.37
C PHE A 58 -2.82 -18.33 -9.09
N GLY A 59 -3.09 -17.73 -7.93
CA GLY A 59 -4.42 -17.24 -7.59
C GLY A 59 -4.38 -16.24 -6.44
N PHE A 60 -5.53 -15.72 -6.04
CA PHE A 60 -5.64 -14.75 -4.95
C PHE A 60 -5.99 -15.43 -3.63
N ASN A 61 -5.11 -15.36 -2.62
CA ASN A 61 -5.23 -16.12 -1.35
C ASN A 61 -5.25 -17.65 -1.59
N SER A 62 -4.73 -18.06 -2.75
CA SER A 62 -4.67 -19.43 -3.23
C SER A 62 -3.75 -20.33 -2.45
N GLN A 63 -2.71 -19.80 -1.81
CA GLN A 63 -1.81 -20.61 -1.00
C GLN A 63 -2.48 -21.08 0.30
N ASN A 64 -3.42 -20.28 0.84
CA ASN A 64 -4.15 -20.61 2.06
C ASN A 64 -5.43 -21.40 1.81
N TYR A 65 -6.08 -21.20 0.66
CA TYR A 65 -7.37 -21.80 0.36
C TYR A 65 -7.30 -22.81 -0.81
N ASP A 66 -7.13 -22.32 -2.04
CA ASP A 66 -7.22 -23.13 -3.26
C ASP A 66 -6.26 -24.30 -3.32
N LEU A 67 -4.98 -24.07 -3.02
CA LEU A 67 -3.95 -25.10 -3.12
C LEU A 67 -4.23 -26.29 -2.18
N PRO A 68 -4.56 -26.10 -0.88
CA PRO A 68 -5.06 -27.19 -0.05
C PRO A 68 -6.27 -27.92 -0.62
N ILE A 69 -7.25 -27.20 -1.20
CA ILE A 69 -8.46 -27.79 -1.78
C ILE A 69 -8.14 -28.63 -3.03
N ILE A 70 -7.33 -28.10 -3.95
CA ILE A 70 -6.85 -28.79 -5.14
C ILE A 70 -6.06 -30.05 -4.76
N LEU A 71 -5.19 -29.95 -3.76
CA LEU A 71 -4.42 -31.11 -3.28
C LEU A 71 -5.32 -32.14 -2.59
N ALA A 72 -6.39 -31.73 -1.91
CA ALA A 72 -7.38 -32.67 -1.37
C ALA A 72 -8.08 -33.44 -2.50
N ALA A 73 -8.53 -32.75 -3.55
CA ALA A 73 -9.14 -33.38 -4.71
C ALA A 73 -8.18 -34.34 -5.44
N LEU A 74 -6.91 -33.96 -5.62
CA LEU A 74 -5.87 -34.82 -6.21
C LEU A 74 -5.53 -36.06 -5.36
N ASN A 75 -5.72 -35.99 -4.04
CA ASN A 75 -5.57 -37.14 -3.14
C ASN A 75 -6.81 -38.05 -3.10
N GLY A 76 -7.78 -37.86 -4.01
CA GLY A 76 -8.97 -38.70 -4.09
C GLY A 76 -9.96 -38.50 -2.94
N LYS A 77 -9.92 -37.35 -2.26
CA LYS A 77 -10.92 -37.02 -1.24
C LYS A 77 -12.29 -36.85 -1.90
N THR A 78 -13.33 -37.31 -1.22
CA THR A 78 -14.71 -37.09 -1.69
C THR A 78 -15.10 -35.63 -1.53
N LEU A 79 -16.11 -35.16 -2.26
CA LEU A 79 -16.62 -33.80 -2.13
C LEU A 79 -17.03 -33.46 -0.69
N LYS A 80 -17.66 -34.39 0.04
CA LYS A 80 -17.96 -34.21 1.46
C LYS A 80 -16.72 -33.87 2.28
N GLN A 81 -15.62 -34.60 2.07
CA GLN A 81 -14.34 -34.35 2.74
C GLN A 81 -13.71 -33.03 2.28
N ILE A 82 -13.81 -32.68 1.00
CA ILE A 82 -13.33 -31.39 0.47
C ILE A 82 -14.09 -30.23 1.13
N ASN A 83 -15.41 -30.34 1.27
CA ASN A 83 -16.25 -29.36 1.97
C ASN A 83 -15.89 -29.26 3.47
N GLU A 84 -15.58 -30.36 4.14
CA GLU A 84 -15.07 -30.33 5.53
C GLU A 84 -13.75 -29.57 5.64
N ILE A 85 -12.83 -29.77 4.71
CA ILE A 85 -11.55 -29.05 4.65
C ILE A 85 -11.78 -27.56 4.38
N SER A 86 -12.62 -27.21 3.40
CA SER A 86 -13.00 -25.82 3.11
C SER A 86 -13.58 -25.13 4.35
N ASN A 87 -14.54 -25.76 5.04
CA ASN A 87 -15.10 -25.23 6.28
C ASN A 87 -14.05 -25.05 7.38
N PHE A 88 -13.07 -25.95 7.49
CA PHE A 88 -11.98 -25.81 8.44
C PHE A 88 -11.09 -24.60 8.15
N ILE A 89 -10.81 -24.31 6.88
CA ILE A 89 -10.02 -23.14 6.47
C ILE A 89 -10.82 -21.86 6.77
N VAL A 90 -12.06 -21.79 6.29
CA VAL A 90 -12.92 -20.58 6.36
C VAL A 90 -13.30 -20.25 7.81
N LYS A 91 -13.65 -21.24 8.64
CA LYS A 91 -14.05 -21.01 10.04
C LYS A 91 -12.87 -20.90 10.99
N GLY A 92 -11.77 -21.60 10.70
CA GLY A 92 -10.61 -21.69 11.58
C GLY A 92 -9.60 -20.55 11.42
N ASN A 93 -9.68 -19.74 10.36
CA ASN A 93 -8.60 -18.82 9.96
C ASN A 93 -7.24 -19.53 9.91
N SER A 94 -7.25 -20.78 9.46
CA SER A 94 -6.11 -21.68 9.55
C SER A 94 -5.08 -21.36 8.46
N TYR A 95 -3.82 -21.15 8.84
CA TYR A 95 -2.70 -21.10 7.90
C TYR A 95 -2.58 -22.42 7.11
N SER A 96 -2.18 -22.31 5.85
CA SER A 96 -2.02 -23.45 4.92
C SER A 96 -1.28 -24.63 5.54
N TYR A 97 -0.13 -24.40 6.19
CA TYR A 97 0.66 -25.48 6.79
C TYR A 97 -0.11 -26.29 7.86
N MET A 98 -1.03 -25.67 8.60
CA MET A 98 -1.86 -26.35 9.59
C MET A 98 -2.89 -27.25 8.91
N THR A 99 -3.53 -26.74 7.87
CA THR A 99 -4.48 -27.51 7.04
C THR A 99 -3.78 -28.69 6.38
N MET A 100 -2.65 -28.44 5.73
CA MET A 100 -1.87 -29.48 5.03
C MET A 100 -1.45 -30.60 5.98
N LYS A 101 -0.94 -30.24 7.18
CA LYS A 101 -0.56 -31.22 8.21
C LYS A 101 -1.75 -32.01 8.74
N LYS A 102 -2.86 -31.32 9.07
CA LYS A 102 -4.06 -31.95 9.66
C LYS A 102 -4.69 -32.99 8.73
N TYR A 103 -4.73 -32.69 7.43
CA TYR A 103 -5.40 -33.54 6.44
C TYR A 103 -4.43 -34.42 5.61
N GLY A 104 -3.14 -34.42 5.96
CA GLY A 104 -2.13 -35.23 5.28
C GLY A 104 -1.93 -34.85 3.81
N LEU A 105 -2.02 -33.56 3.50
CA LEU A 105 -1.87 -33.05 2.14
C LEU A 105 -0.40 -32.67 1.89
N PHE A 106 0.13 -33.06 0.73
CA PHE A 106 1.52 -32.81 0.35
C PHE A 106 1.60 -32.14 -1.02
N LYS A 107 2.30 -31.01 -1.10
CA LYS A 107 2.60 -30.33 -2.36
C LYS A 107 3.85 -30.96 -2.98
N SER A 108 3.71 -31.56 -4.17
CA SER A 108 4.86 -32.04 -4.94
C SER A 108 5.80 -30.89 -5.31
N LYS A 109 7.12 -31.15 -5.30
CA LYS A 109 8.14 -30.18 -5.75
C LYS A 109 7.97 -29.74 -7.21
N ASN A 110 7.29 -30.56 -8.03
CA ASN A 110 7.02 -30.26 -9.43
C ASN A 110 5.89 -29.22 -9.62
N ILE A 111 5.07 -29.00 -8.59
CA ILE A 111 4.00 -28.00 -8.62
C ILE A 111 4.61 -26.63 -8.31
N ARG A 112 4.73 -25.79 -9.33
CA ARG A 112 5.16 -24.41 -9.16
C ARG A 112 3.93 -23.51 -9.10
N HIS A 113 3.61 -23.05 -7.89
CA HIS A 113 2.42 -22.27 -7.58
C HIS A 113 2.79 -21.09 -6.68
N PHE A 114 2.26 -19.91 -6.97
CA PHE A 114 2.44 -18.69 -6.17
C PHE A 114 1.12 -17.95 -5.93
N ASP A 115 1.07 -17.17 -4.86
CA ASP A 115 -0.12 -16.41 -4.44
C ASP A 115 0.15 -14.91 -4.55
N ILE A 116 -0.76 -14.18 -5.19
CA ILE A 116 -0.60 -12.75 -5.46
C ILE A 116 -1.19 -11.86 -4.35
N SER A 117 -1.83 -12.41 -3.33
CA SER A 117 -2.48 -11.63 -2.27
C SER A 117 -1.49 -10.80 -1.44
N GLU A 118 -0.47 -11.44 -0.86
CA GLU A 118 0.59 -10.77 -0.08
C GLU A 118 1.53 -9.90 -0.93
N PRO A 119 1.88 -10.29 -2.17
CA PRO A 119 2.55 -9.39 -3.10
C PRO A 119 1.72 -8.18 -3.51
N SER A 120 0.39 -8.15 -3.38
CA SER A 120 -0.43 -7.00 -3.80
C SER A 120 -0.36 -5.83 -2.80
N PRO A 121 -0.38 -4.55 -3.23
CA PRO A 121 -0.29 -3.42 -2.31
C PRO A 121 -1.53 -3.23 -1.44
N GLY A 122 -1.32 -3.10 -0.13
CA GLY A 122 -2.39 -2.91 0.85
C GLY A 122 -2.45 -4.07 1.84
N VAL A 123 -3.18 -3.87 2.95
CA VAL A 123 -3.27 -4.87 4.01
C VAL A 123 -4.70 -5.38 4.10
N MET A 124 -4.87 -6.72 4.06
CA MET A 124 -6.18 -7.38 4.21
C MET A 124 -7.26 -6.87 3.23
N ILE A 125 -6.86 -6.60 1.99
CA ILE A 125 -7.75 -6.18 0.91
C ILE A 125 -8.33 -7.41 0.22
N SER A 126 -9.63 -7.44 -0.07
CA SER A 126 -10.26 -8.55 -0.82
C SER A 126 -10.07 -8.39 -2.33
N LEU A 127 -10.15 -9.50 -3.08
CA LEU A 127 -10.09 -9.48 -4.55
C LEU A 127 -11.12 -8.51 -5.15
N LYS A 128 -12.37 -8.55 -4.66
CA LYS A 128 -13.44 -7.63 -5.09
C LYS A 128 -13.08 -6.16 -4.85
N LEU A 129 -12.41 -5.84 -3.74
CA LEU A 129 -11.99 -4.47 -3.46
C LEU A 129 -10.84 -4.06 -4.40
N TYR A 130 -9.89 -4.94 -4.69
CA TYR A 130 -8.90 -4.69 -5.74
C TYR A 130 -9.58 -4.47 -7.10
N GLY A 131 -10.54 -5.31 -7.48
CA GLY A 131 -11.29 -5.13 -8.72
C GLY A 131 -11.97 -3.77 -8.78
N ALA A 132 -12.54 -3.30 -7.67
CA ALA A 132 -13.13 -1.97 -7.61
C ALA A 132 -12.10 -0.84 -7.80
N ARG A 133 -10.88 -1.00 -7.24
CA ARG A 133 -9.77 -0.04 -7.39
C ARG A 133 -9.15 -0.03 -8.78
N MET A 134 -9.16 -1.17 -9.46
CA MET A 134 -8.70 -1.33 -10.85
C MET A 134 -9.76 -0.96 -11.88
N HIS A 135 -10.99 -0.70 -11.43
CA HIS A 135 -12.16 -0.50 -12.28
C HIS A 135 -12.50 -1.72 -13.14
N SER A 136 -12.38 -2.93 -12.59
CA SER A 136 -12.84 -4.17 -13.23
C SER A 136 -14.26 -4.02 -13.74
N LYS A 137 -14.52 -4.61 -14.92
CA LYS A 137 -15.81 -4.45 -15.61
C LYS A 137 -16.98 -4.80 -14.69
N ARG A 138 -16.90 -5.94 -14.01
CA ARG A 138 -17.96 -6.45 -13.14
C ARG A 138 -17.44 -6.67 -11.73
N LEU A 139 -18.20 -6.19 -10.75
CA LEU A 139 -18.01 -6.46 -9.33
C LEU A 139 -19.18 -7.29 -8.84
N GLN A 140 -18.91 -8.53 -8.46
CA GLN A 140 -19.92 -9.44 -7.97
C GLN A 140 -19.49 -9.99 -6.60
N ASP A 141 -20.44 -10.24 -5.71
CA ASP A 141 -20.21 -11.03 -4.49
C ASP A 141 -20.66 -12.47 -4.74
N LEU A 142 -20.24 -13.39 -3.88
CA LEU A 142 -20.63 -14.80 -3.99
C LEU A 142 -22.16 -14.91 -4.14
N PRO A 143 -22.68 -15.58 -5.18
CA PRO A 143 -24.10 -15.52 -5.52
C PRO A 143 -24.99 -16.26 -4.53
N TYR A 144 -24.42 -17.19 -3.75
CA TYR A 144 -25.12 -17.97 -2.74
C TYR A 144 -24.26 -18.09 -1.47
N PRO A 145 -24.85 -18.02 -0.27
CA PRO A 145 -24.11 -18.18 0.98
C PRO A 145 -23.32 -19.49 1.03
N VAL A 146 -22.13 -19.45 1.61
CA VAL A 146 -21.31 -20.65 1.86
C VAL A 146 -22.12 -21.67 2.67
N GLY A 147 -22.04 -22.95 2.31
CA GLY A 147 -22.78 -24.04 2.93
C GLY A 147 -24.19 -24.29 2.35
N SER A 148 -24.64 -23.49 1.38
CA SER A 148 -25.91 -23.75 0.67
C SER A 148 -25.83 -25.02 -0.19
N TYR A 149 -26.89 -25.83 -0.21
CA TYR A 149 -27.05 -26.85 -1.25
C TYR A 149 -27.53 -26.19 -2.55
N LEU A 150 -26.81 -26.46 -3.64
CA LEU A 150 -27.04 -25.80 -4.92
C LEU A 150 -27.85 -26.68 -5.88
N THR A 151 -28.88 -26.10 -6.48
CA THR A 151 -29.55 -26.66 -7.66
C THR A 151 -28.66 -26.58 -8.91
N PRO A 152 -28.91 -27.37 -9.98
CA PRO A 152 -28.12 -27.31 -11.21
C PRO A 152 -28.02 -25.90 -11.84
N LYS A 153 -29.09 -25.09 -11.73
CA LYS A 153 -29.09 -23.71 -12.21
C LYS A 153 -28.20 -22.79 -11.36
N GLN A 154 -28.15 -23.03 -10.05
CA GLN A 154 -27.29 -22.28 -9.13
C GLN A 154 -25.82 -22.66 -9.32
N LYS A 155 -25.51 -23.94 -9.54
CA LYS A 155 -24.15 -24.40 -9.89
C LYS A 155 -23.60 -23.68 -11.12
N LYS A 156 -24.40 -23.57 -12.19
CA LYS A 156 -24.02 -22.78 -13.39
C LYS A 156 -23.72 -21.31 -13.07
N LYS A 157 -24.48 -20.68 -12.17
CA LYS A 157 -24.23 -19.29 -11.73
C LYS A 157 -22.94 -19.16 -10.91
N VAL A 158 -22.66 -20.12 -10.03
CA VAL A 158 -21.39 -20.19 -9.29
C VAL A 158 -20.22 -20.35 -10.25
N LYS A 159 -20.35 -21.20 -11.28
CA LYS A 159 -19.34 -21.36 -12.32
C LYS A 159 -19.05 -20.06 -13.06
N THR A 160 -20.09 -19.31 -13.46
CA THR A 160 -19.92 -17.98 -14.08
C THR A 160 -19.24 -16.99 -13.13
N TYR A 161 -19.58 -17.01 -11.83
CA TYR A 161 -18.94 -16.19 -10.81
C TYR A 161 -17.44 -16.51 -10.67
N CYS A 162 -17.08 -17.78 -10.51
CA CYS A 162 -15.69 -18.22 -10.36
C CYS A 162 -14.84 -17.82 -11.59
N ILE A 163 -15.38 -17.95 -12.81
CA ILE A 163 -14.70 -17.51 -14.03
C ILE A 163 -14.47 -15.98 -14.04
N ASN A 164 -15.40 -15.18 -13.51
CA ASN A 164 -15.21 -13.73 -13.36
C ASN A 164 -14.10 -13.39 -12.35
N ASP A 165 -13.96 -14.18 -11.29
CA ASP A 165 -12.89 -14.00 -10.29
C ASP A 165 -11.51 -14.35 -10.87
N LEU A 166 -11.42 -15.30 -11.81
CA LEU A 166 -10.20 -15.51 -12.60
C LEU A 166 -9.81 -14.25 -13.39
N ASP A 167 -10.77 -13.59 -14.05
CA ASP A 167 -10.52 -12.36 -14.79
C ASP A 167 -10.04 -11.22 -13.89
N THR A 168 -10.71 -11.04 -12.75
CA THR A 168 -10.31 -10.03 -11.76
C THR A 168 -8.90 -10.32 -11.20
N THR A 169 -8.57 -11.60 -11.00
CA THR A 169 -7.25 -12.03 -10.54
C THR A 169 -6.17 -11.81 -11.60
N ILE A 170 -6.47 -12.02 -12.88
CA ILE A 170 -5.57 -11.69 -13.99
C ILE A 170 -5.34 -10.18 -14.06
N GLU A 171 -6.39 -9.36 -13.98
CA GLU A 171 -6.28 -7.90 -13.98
C GLU A 171 -5.33 -7.43 -12.86
N LEU A 172 -5.48 -7.99 -11.65
CA LEU A 172 -4.59 -7.71 -10.53
C LEU A 172 -3.16 -8.14 -10.80
N PHE A 173 -2.96 -9.36 -11.29
CA PHE A 173 -1.64 -9.87 -11.66
C PHE A 173 -0.95 -8.96 -12.67
N ARG A 174 -1.65 -8.51 -13.71
CA ARG A 174 -1.10 -7.58 -14.72
C ARG A 174 -0.69 -6.24 -14.10
N LYS A 175 -1.44 -5.73 -13.11
CA LYS A 175 -1.07 -4.51 -12.39
C LYS A 175 0.15 -4.67 -11.49
N ILE A 176 0.47 -5.88 -11.03
CA ILE A 176 1.63 -6.13 -10.16
C ILE A 176 2.71 -6.97 -10.85
N GLU A 177 2.66 -7.11 -12.17
CA GLU A 177 3.48 -8.07 -12.92
C GLU A 177 4.98 -7.83 -12.67
N ASP A 178 5.41 -6.57 -12.63
CA ASP A 178 6.81 -6.21 -12.34
C ASP A 178 7.23 -6.60 -10.92
N ARG A 179 6.31 -6.53 -9.94
CA ARG A 179 6.57 -6.99 -8.57
C ARG A 179 6.64 -8.52 -8.49
N ILE A 180 5.96 -9.23 -9.37
CA ILE A 180 6.05 -10.69 -9.46
C ILE A 180 7.31 -11.11 -10.20
N LYS A 181 7.68 -10.46 -11.31
CA LYS A 181 8.96 -10.69 -12.03
C LYS A 181 10.14 -10.57 -11.09
N LEU A 182 10.16 -9.50 -10.31
CA LEU A 182 11.13 -9.31 -9.21
C LEU A 182 11.25 -10.54 -8.30
N ARG A 183 10.13 -11.14 -7.90
CA ARG A 183 10.15 -12.30 -7.00
C ARG A 183 10.68 -13.56 -7.70
N PHE A 184 10.43 -13.71 -8.99
CA PHE A 184 11.00 -14.80 -9.77
C PHE A 184 12.51 -14.68 -9.89
N GLU A 185 13.03 -13.47 -10.07
CA GLU A 185 14.48 -13.20 -10.09
C GLU A 185 15.09 -13.48 -8.71
N LEU A 186 14.49 -12.97 -7.64
CA LEU A 186 14.94 -13.29 -6.27
C LEU A 186 14.83 -14.78 -5.94
N ALA A 187 13.92 -15.52 -6.58
CA ALA A 187 13.80 -16.96 -6.37
C ALA A 187 15.00 -17.74 -6.94
N GLU A 188 15.81 -17.15 -7.84
CA GLU A 188 17.06 -17.75 -8.32
C GLU A 188 18.08 -17.88 -7.19
N ASP A 189 18.19 -16.84 -6.35
CA ASP A 189 19.13 -16.80 -5.22
C ASP A 189 18.52 -17.37 -3.92
N TYR A 190 17.24 -17.11 -3.66
CA TYR A 190 16.59 -17.37 -2.36
C TYR A 190 15.52 -18.47 -2.40
N GLY A 191 15.27 -19.06 -3.57
CA GLY A 191 14.28 -20.11 -3.79
C GLY A 191 12.83 -19.62 -3.86
N ASP A 192 11.92 -20.49 -4.32
CA ASP A 192 10.50 -20.19 -4.59
C ASP A 192 9.69 -19.72 -3.35
N GLN A 193 10.26 -19.78 -2.14
CA GLN A 193 9.64 -19.28 -0.92
C GLN A 193 9.35 -17.76 -0.94
N VAL A 194 10.00 -16.99 -1.82
CA VAL A 194 9.80 -15.55 -1.97
C VAL A 194 8.62 -15.18 -2.88
N LEU A 195 8.13 -16.11 -3.70
CA LEU A 195 7.14 -15.84 -4.76
C LEU A 195 5.82 -15.29 -4.23
N SER A 196 5.41 -15.71 -3.05
CA SER A 196 4.15 -15.30 -2.40
C SER A 196 4.36 -14.35 -1.23
N LYS A 197 5.54 -13.72 -1.10
CA LYS A 197 5.88 -12.90 0.08
C LYS A 197 5.62 -11.44 -0.17
N SER A 198 5.23 -10.71 0.87
CA SER A 198 5.20 -9.24 0.83
C SER A 198 6.62 -8.67 0.81
N ASP A 199 6.74 -7.42 0.39
CA ASP A 199 8.01 -6.69 0.28
C ASP A 199 8.83 -6.71 1.58
N ALA A 200 8.15 -6.51 2.71
CA ALA A 200 8.80 -6.57 4.02
C ALA A 200 9.28 -8.01 4.37
N GLN A 201 8.52 -9.04 3.99
CA GLN A 201 8.93 -10.44 4.20
C GLN A 201 10.12 -10.83 3.32
N ILE A 202 10.19 -10.32 2.08
CA ILE A 202 11.35 -10.49 1.20
C ILE A 202 12.59 -9.86 1.84
N ALA A 203 12.48 -8.63 2.34
CA ALA A 203 13.59 -7.96 3.01
C ALA A 203 14.21 -8.81 4.12
N GLU A 204 13.35 -9.43 4.93
CA GLU A 204 13.76 -10.32 6.00
C GLU A 204 14.41 -11.62 5.49
N ILE A 205 13.89 -12.23 4.43
CA ILE A 205 14.48 -13.44 3.82
C ILE A 205 15.87 -13.14 3.27
N VAL A 206 16.00 -12.05 2.50
CA VAL A 206 17.27 -11.62 1.89
C VAL A 206 18.32 -11.36 2.97
N ILE A 207 18.02 -10.53 3.97
CA ILE A 207 18.98 -10.18 5.03
C ILE A 207 19.36 -11.42 5.86
N LYS A 208 18.41 -12.31 6.17
CA LYS A 208 18.72 -13.55 6.89
C LYS A 208 19.65 -14.46 6.10
N SER A 209 19.41 -14.60 4.80
CA SER A 209 20.23 -15.43 3.91
C SER A 209 21.65 -14.89 3.80
N GLU A 210 21.79 -13.58 3.61
CA GLU A 210 23.09 -12.89 3.49
C GLU A 210 23.88 -12.88 4.82
N LEU A 211 23.19 -13.04 5.96
CA LEU A 211 23.81 -13.17 7.28
C LEU A 211 24.02 -14.63 7.73
N ASP A 212 23.69 -15.61 6.88
CA ASP A 212 23.76 -17.04 7.18
C ASP A 212 22.98 -17.44 8.45
N ILE A 213 21.79 -16.86 8.63
CA ILE A 213 20.94 -17.10 9.81
C ILE A 213 19.92 -18.20 9.51
N GLU A 214 20.30 -19.44 9.82
CA GLU A 214 19.42 -20.61 9.63
C GLU A 214 18.19 -20.60 10.56
N ARG A 215 18.37 -20.23 11.83
CA ARG A 215 17.30 -20.24 12.86
C ARG A 215 17.34 -18.99 13.71
N PHE A 216 16.26 -18.21 13.65
CA PHE A 216 16.03 -17.11 14.58
C PHE A 216 15.17 -17.60 15.76
N LYS A 217 15.72 -17.52 16.97
CA LYS A 217 14.92 -17.70 18.18
C LYS A 217 14.20 -16.38 18.47
N LYS A 218 12.87 -16.43 18.54
CA LYS A 218 12.06 -15.27 18.91
C LYS A 218 12.63 -14.63 20.17
N ILE A 219 12.96 -13.34 20.08
CA ILE A 219 13.42 -12.57 21.22
C ILE A 219 12.22 -12.38 22.15
N SER A 220 12.31 -12.95 23.35
CA SER A 220 11.37 -12.66 24.44
C SER A 220 11.86 -11.40 25.14
N LEU A 221 11.15 -10.30 24.95
CA LEU A 221 11.43 -9.07 25.70
C LEU A 221 10.56 -9.04 26.97
N PRO A 222 11.11 -8.57 28.10
CA PRO A 222 10.31 -8.22 29.27
C PRO A 222 9.21 -7.23 28.87
N LYS A 223 8.01 -7.38 29.46
CA LYS A 223 6.87 -6.49 29.18
C LYS A 223 7.17 -5.03 29.52
N ASP A 224 8.00 -4.81 30.53
CA ASP A 224 8.34 -3.48 31.05
C ASP A 224 9.68 -2.96 30.51
N LYS A 225 10.19 -3.55 29.40
CA LYS A 225 11.43 -3.08 28.80
C LYS A 225 11.23 -1.71 28.17
N THR A 226 11.99 -0.73 28.66
CA THR A 226 12.09 0.60 28.07
C THR A 226 13.35 0.74 27.23
N TYR A 227 13.35 1.75 26.37
CA TYR A 227 14.46 2.12 25.50
C TYR A 227 14.83 3.58 25.73
N LYS A 228 16.12 3.88 25.61
CA LYS A 228 16.64 5.25 25.62
C LYS A 228 17.21 5.61 24.27
N TYR A 229 17.08 6.87 23.91
CA TYR A 229 17.67 7.42 22.70
C TYR A 229 19.08 7.94 23.01
N GLU A 230 20.06 7.50 22.22
CA GLU A 230 21.42 8.03 22.25
C GLU A 230 21.54 9.10 21.17
N VAL A 231 21.81 10.34 21.60
CA VAL A 231 21.88 11.49 20.70
C VAL A 231 23.21 11.50 19.94
N PRO A 232 23.23 11.54 18.60
CA PRO A 232 24.45 11.71 17.83
C PRO A 232 25.14 13.05 18.12
N ASN A 233 26.47 13.06 18.09
CA ASN A 233 27.28 14.24 18.44
C ASN A 233 27.04 15.48 17.55
N PHE A 234 26.55 15.27 16.32
CA PHE A 234 26.25 16.37 15.41
C PHE A 234 24.90 17.05 15.70
N ILE A 235 24.01 16.42 16.47
CA ILE A 235 22.73 17.04 16.84
C ILE A 235 22.97 18.13 17.88
N LYS A 236 22.82 19.37 17.46
CA LYS A 236 22.97 20.58 18.28
C LYS A 236 21.94 21.60 17.82
N PHE A 237 21.44 22.38 18.77
CA PHE A 237 20.44 23.41 18.52
C PHE A 237 20.84 24.71 19.21
N ASP A 238 20.48 25.83 18.61
CA ASP A 238 20.72 27.16 19.16
C ASP A 238 19.51 27.67 19.97
N SER A 239 18.28 27.27 19.59
CA SER A 239 17.06 27.72 20.24
C SER A 239 16.73 26.97 21.53
N ASP A 240 16.16 27.70 22.49
CA ASP A 240 15.72 27.14 23.78
C ASP A 240 14.67 26.04 23.60
N ILE A 241 13.74 26.21 22.66
CA ILE A 241 12.65 25.24 22.43
C ILE A 241 13.16 23.89 21.90
N LEU A 242 14.18 23.90 21.04
CA LEU A 242 14.78 22.69 20.50
C LEU A 242 15.73 22.04 21.51
N ASN A 243 16.45 22.84 22.30
CA ASN A 243 17.23 22.33 23.42
C ASN A 243 16.34 21.68 24.51
N GLU A 244 15.21 22.31 24.87
CA GLU A 244 14.22 21.71 25.78
C GLU A 244 13.65 20.41 25.19
N THR A 245 13.30 20.43 23.90
CA THR A 245 12.84 19.24 23.18
C THR A 245 13.85 18.11 23.26
N LEU A 246 15.12 18.41 22.99
CA LEU A 246 16.22 17.45 23.04
C LEU A 246 16.41 16.89 24.44
N ASP A 247 16.33 17.73 25.47
CA ASP A 247 16.45 17.32 26.87
C ASP A 247 15.29 16.43 27.31
N ILE A 248 14.06 16.70 26.85
CA ILE A 248 12.92 15.81 27.08
C ILE A 248 13.19 14.45 26.44
N ILE A 249 13.68 14.41 25.20
CA ILE A 249 13.97 13.17 24.48
C ILE A 249 15.07 12.36 25.20
N LYS A 250 16.19 13.00 25.57
CA LYS A 250 17.32 12.38 26.29
C LYS A 250 16.87 11.73 27.61
N ASN A 251 15.96 12.40 28.33
CA ASN A 251 15.49 11.97 29.64
C ASN A 251 14.24 11.08 29.59
N SER A 252 13.68 10.79 28.41
CA SER A 252 12.50 9.95 28.25
C SER A 252 12.86 8.47 28.17
N ASP A 253 12.06 7.64 28.85
CA ASP A 253 12.00 6.20 28.65
C ASP A 253 10.91 5.87 27.62
N PHE A 254 11.28 5.14 26.57
CA PHE A 254 10.39 4.77 25.48
C PHE A 254 9.85 3.35 25.69
N GLU A 255 8.55 3.24 25.90
CA GLU A 255 7.83 1.98 26.09
C GLU A 255 7.45 1.32 24.75
N LEU A 256 7.11 0.04 24.82
CA LEU A 256 6.52 -0.70 23.69
C LEU A 256 4.99 -0.72 23.77
N ASP A 257 4.34 -0.65 22.61
CA ASP A 257 2.91 -0.90 22.49
C ASP A 257 2.57 -2.41 22.52
N ALA A 258 1.28 -2.75 22.46
CA ALA A 258 0.82 -4.15 22.44
C ALA A 258 1.35 -4.96 21.23
N ARG A 259 1.71 -4.28 20.14
CA ARG A 259 2.28 -4.88 18.92
C ARG A 259 3.79 -5.08 19.05
N GLY A 260 4.43 -4.49 20.05
CA GLY A 260 5.87 -4.51 20.27
C GLY A 260 6.60 -3.39 19.53
N SER A 261 5.91 -2.35 19.07
CA SER A 261 6.55 -1.18 18.45
C SER A 261 6.79 -0.09 19.49
N ILE A 262 7.76 0.78 19.23
CA ILE A 262 8.02 1.97 20.06
C ILE A 262 6.78 2.87 20.10
N LYS A 263 6.44 3.32 21.31
CA LYS A 263 5.40 4.31 21.56
C LYS A 263 6.05 5.62 21.99
N LEU A 264 5.75 6.71 21.26
CA LEU A 264 6.18 8.04 21.68
C LEU A 264 5.53 8.41 23.04
N PRO A 265 6.32 8.90 24.01
CA PRO A 265 5.80 9.46 25.25
C PRO A 265 4.75 10.54 25.00
N ARG A 266 3.71 10.59 25.83
CA ARG A 266 2.60 11.56 25.70
C ARG A 266 3.08 13.02 25.67
N LYS A 267 4.14 13.33 26.43
CA LYS A 267 4.75 14.66 26.45
C LYS A 267 5.25 15.05 25.06
N LEU A 268 5.99 14.15 24.40
CA LEU A 268 6.52 14.36 23.05
C LEU A 268 5.43 14.34 21.97
N SER A 269 4.44 13.43 22.06
CA SER A 269 3.38 13.32 21.05
C SER A 269 2.48 14.56 20.98
N ASN A 270 2.34 15.29 22.10
CA ASN A 270 1.50 16.47 22.20
C ASN A 270 2.29 17.78 22.02
N MET A 271 3.61 17.70 22.02
CA MET A 271 4.49 18.86 21.91
C MET A 271 4.33 19.51 20.54
N LYS A 272 4.30 20.84 20.54
CA LYS A 272 4.27 21.68 19.34
C LYS A 272 5.52 22.53 19.35
N ILE A 273 6.41 22.27 18.39
CA ILE A 273 7.68 22.99 18.27
C ILE A 273 7.43 24.12 17.28
N LYS A 274 7.46 25.37 17.75
CA LYS A 274 7.26 26.53 16.88
C LYS A 274 8.64 27.08 16.48
N LEU A 275 8.93 27.07 15.18
CA LEU A 275 10.14 27.66 14.59
C LEU A 275 9.69 28.57 13.46
N GLY A 276 10.15 29.82 13.49
CA GLY A 276 9.66 30.87 12.59
C GLY A 276 8.13 30.97 12.59
N HIS A 277 7.55 30.83 11.40
CA HIS A 277 6.10 30.88 11.20
C HIS A 277 5.40 29.53 11.29
N SER A 278 6.17 28.43 11.29
CA SER A 278 5.65 27.08 11.21
C SER A 278 5.61 26.40 12.58
N THR A 279 4.75 25.39 12.70
CA THR A 279 4.66 24.54 13.90
C THR A 279 4.88 23.10 13.49
N TYR A 280 5.72 22.40 14.22
CA TYR A 280 6.15 21.03 13.93
C TYR A 280 5.75 20.07 15.06
N LYS A 281 5.51 18.81 14.68
CA LYS A 281 5.23 17.70 15.59
C LYS A 281 6.11 16.51 15.28
N LEU A 282 6.53 15.82 16.34
CA LEU A 282 7.23 14.54 16.25
C LEU A 282 6.21 13.40 16.08
N GLY A 283 6.29 12.67 14.98
CA GLY A 283 5.49 11.48 14.70
C GLY A 283 6.23 10.16 14.92
N VAL A 284 5.53 9.03 14.81
CA VAL A 284 6.14 7.68 14.90
C VAL A 284 7.08 7.38 13.73
N GLY A 285 6.96 8.11 12.63
CA GLY A 285 7.71 7.85 11.40
C GLY A 285 8.32 9.08 10.73
N GLY A 286 8.54 10.20 11.46
CA GLY A 286 9.11 11.44 10.88
C GLY A 286 8.53 12.71 11.51
N ILE A 287 9.07 13.88 11.15
CA ILE A 287 8.47 15.17 11.54
C ILE A 287 7.29 15.50 10.63
N HIS A 288 6.38 16.31 11.15
CA HIS A 288 5.28 16.87 10.38
C HIS A 288 5.08 18.33 10.77
N SER A 289 5.11 19.23 9.79
CA SER A 289 4.57 20.57 9.93
C SER A 289 3.03 20.53 10.07
N GLN A 290 2.45 21.60 10.61
CA GLN A 290 1.04 21.70 10.99
C GLN A 290 0.25 22.71 10.14
N GLU A 291 0.64 22.93 8.89
CA GLU A 291 -0.13 23.71 7.93
C GLU A 291 -1.51 23.09 7.68
N SER A 292 -2.49 23.95 7.44
CA SER A 292 -3.87 23.59 7.14
C SER A 292 -4.46 24.61 6.19
N GLN A 293 -5.06 24.17 5.09
CA GLN A 293 -5.68 25.05 4.07
C GLN A 293 -4.75 26.21 3.65
N GLN A 294 -3.54 25.88 3.20
CA GLN A 294 -2.48 26.84 2.91
C GLN A 294 -2.20 26.90 1.40
N THR A 295 -2.14 28.11 0.85
CA THR A 295 -1.67 28.39 -0.51
C THR A 295 -0.38 29.22 -0.44
N ILE A 296 0.68 28.75 -1.08
CA ILE A 296 1.95 29.46 -1.24
C ILE A 296 2.24 29.63 -2.73
N ILE A 297 2.17 30.88 -3.21
CA ILE A 297 2.55 31.27 -4.57
C ILE A 297 3.70 32.28 -4.43
N PRO A 298 4.93 31.94 -4.85
CA PRO A 298 6.06 32.85 -4.74
C PRO A 298 5.84 34.10 -5.58
N GLU A 299 6.22 35.25 -5.03
CA GLU A 299 6.32 36.49 -5.79
C GLU A 299 7.43 36.40 -6.86
N LYS A 300 7.45 37.36 -7.80
CA LYS A 300 8.44 37.38 -8.91
C LYS A 300 9.90 37.33 -8.42
N ASN A 301 10.18 37.88 -7.24
CA ASN A 301 11.50 37.92 -6.62
C ASN A 301 11.76 36.77 -5.62
N GLN A 302 10.85 35.80 -5.49
CA GLN A 302 10.96 34.67 -4.58
C GLN A 302 11.19 33.34 -5.33
N ILE A 303 11.59 32.32 -4.56
CA ILE A 303 11.76 30.93 -4.97
C ILE A 303 11.06 30.06 -3.92
N LEU A 304 10.35 29.03 -4.38
CA LEU A 304 9.87 27.93 -3.57
C LEU A 304 10.64 26.67 -3.94
N ALA A 305 11.46 26.21 -2.99
CA ALA A 305 12.35 25.07 -3.17
C ALA A 305 12.00 23.96 -2.17
N ASP A 306 11.99 22.74 -2.68
CA ASP A 306 11.76 21.51 -1.95
C ASP A 306 13.08 20.75 -1.91
N ARG A 307 13.53 20.35 -0.71
CA ARG A 307 14.73 19.54 -0.53
C ARG A 307 14.39 18.30 0.29
N ASP A 308 14.52 17.14 -0.35
CA ASP A 308 14.33 15.82 0.24
C ASP A 308 15.69 15.16 0.50
N VAL A 309 15.82 14.42 1.60
CA VAL A 309 17.03 13.66 1.92
C VAL A 309 17.07 12.34 1.14
N ALA A 310 18.11 12.15 0.34
CA ALA A 310 18.29 10.94 -0.45
C ALA A 310 18.52 9.71 0.45
N ALA A 311 17.66 8.70 0.29
CA ALA A 311 17.77 7.43 1.02
C ALA A 311 17.92 7.60 2.54
N TYR A 312 17.04 8.41 3.14
CA TYR A 312 17.24 8.96 4.47
C TYR A 312 17.51 7.94 5.58
N TYR A 313 16.59 7.02 5.83
CA TYR A 313 16.78 5.97 6.86
C TYR A 313 17.99 5.07 6.59
N PRO A 314 18.25 4.61 5.36
CA PRO A 314 19.50 3.93 5.03
C PRO A 314 20.76 4.72 5.37
N ALA A 315 20.79 6.03 5.05
CA ALA A 315 21.93 6.89 5.35
C ALA A 315 22.17 7.00 6.85
N ILE A 316 21.11 7.22 7.65
CA ILE A 316 21.18 7.25 9.12
C ILE A 316 21.78 5.94 9.68
N ILE A 317 21.24 4.79 9.26
CA ILE A 317 21.69 3.46 9.72
C ILE A 317 23.20 3.27 9.43
N LEU A 318 23.64 3.61 8.22
CA LEU A 318 25.01 3.35 7.77
C LEU A 318 26.02 4.34 8.34
N ASN A 319 25.66 5.63 8.41
CA ASN A 319 26.54 6.70 8.91
C ASN A 319 26.77 6.55 10.42
N LEU A 320 25.70 6.29 11.16
CA LEU A 320 25.76 6.09 12.61
C LEU A 320 26.11 4.67 13.03
N LYS A 321 26.35 3.76 12.06
CA LYS A 321 26.69 2.35 12.31
C LYS A 321 25.68 1.66 13.25
N LEU A 322 24.38 1.91 13.02
CA LEU A 322 23.30 1.34 13.82
C LEU A 322 22.89 -0.04 13.29
N PHE A 323 22.71 -1.02 14.17
CA PHE A 323 22.33 -2.38 13.78
C PHE A 323 21.51 -3.07 14.87
N PRO A 324 20.70 -4.09 14.53
CA PRO A 324 20.06 -4.92 15.53
C PRO A 324 21.10 -5.65 16.38
N LYS A 325 21.09 -5.41 17.70
CA LYS A 325 22.15 -5.88 18.62
C LYS A 325 22.38 -7.40 18.56
N HIS A 326 21.32 -8.18 18.34
CA HIS A 326 21.39 -9.63 18.21
C HIS A 326 21.90 -10.14 16.86
N LEU A 327 21.90 -9.30 15.82
CA LEU A 327 22.50 -9.61 14.51
C LEU A 327 23.96 -9.18 14.44
N GLY A 328 24.35 -8.21 15.27
CA GLY A 328 25.72 -7.71 15.34
C GLY A 328 26.16 -6.88 14.14
N PRO A 329 27.43 -6.42 14.12
CA PRO A 329 27.93 -5.50 13.10
C PRO A 329 27.97 -6.06 11.67
N SER A 330 27.91 -7.39 11.49
CA SER A 330 27.83 -8.03 10.17
C SER A 330 26.60 -7.55 9.39
N PHE A 331 25.51 -7.19 10.08
CA PHE A 331 24.35 -6.53 9.49
C PHE A 331 24.73 -5.31 8.65
N LEU A 332 25.62 -4.44 9.16
CA LEU A 332 26.03 -3.23 8.44
C LEU A 332 26.76 -3.56 7.13
N LYS A 333 27.53 -4.64 7.09
CA LYS A 333 28.23 -5.08 5.88
C LYS A 333 27.24 -5.52 4.82
N VAL A 334 26.27 -6.36 5.19
CA VAL A 334 25.19 -6.82 4.31
C VAL A 334 24.33 -5.66 3.83
N TYR A 335 23.86 -4.82 4.77
CA TYR A 335 23.01 -3.68 4.47
C TYR A 335 23.69 -2.67 3.53
N ARG A 336 24.98 -2.38 3.76
CA ARG A 336 25.79 -1.55 2.86
C ARG A 336 25.94 -2.18 1.47
N GLY A 337 26.13 -3.50 1.39
CA GLY A 337 26.17 -4.23 0.13
C GLY A 337 24.88 -4.08 -0.68
N ILE A 338 23.72 -4.23 -0.03
CA ILE A 338 22.39 -4.04 -0.62
C ILE A 338 22.22 -2.61 -1.13
N VAL A 339 22.55 -1.60 -0.31
CA VAL A 339 22.45 -0.17 -0.69
C VAL A 339 23.36 0.13 -1.89
N LYS A 340 24.61 -0.33 -1.87
CA LYS A 340 25.56 -0.09 -2.96
C LYS A 340 25.10 -0.73 -4.27
N ARG A 341 24.69 -1.99 -4.25
CA ARG A 341 24.13 -2.70 -5.42
C ARG A 341 22.95 -1.94 -6.02
N ARG A 342 22.10 -1.35 -5.17
CA ARG A 342 20.98 -0.51 -5.61
C ARG A 342 21.45 0.76 -6.32
N LEU A 343 22.42 1.48 -5.75
CA LEU A 343 22.96 2.69 -6.36
C LEU A 343 23.64 2.41 -7.70
N GLU A 344 24.38 1.30 -7.81
CA GLU A 344 24.95 0.81 -9.06
C GLU A 344 23.85 0.50 -10.10
N ALA A 345 22.77 -0.18 -9.68
CA ALA A 345 21.62 -0.43 -10.54
C ALA A 345 20.93 0.86 -11.03
N LYS A 346 20.73 1.86 -10.15
CA LYS A 346 20.21 3.20 -10.54
C LYS A 346 21.09 3.83 -11.61
N LYS A 347 22.42 3.81 -11.41
CA LYS A 347 23.40 4.38 -12.35
C LYS A 347 23.37 3.66 -13.70
N ASN A 348 23.27 2.33 -13.68
CA ASN A 348 23.22 1.50 -14.88
C ASN A 348 21.83 1.47 -15.55
N LYS A 349 20.84 2.19 -14.99
CA LYS A 349 19.44 2.16 -15.40
C LYS A 349 18.83 0.74 -15.37
N ASP A 350 19.38 -0.13 -14.54
CA ASP A 350 18.79 -1.42 -14.22
C ASP A 350 17.61 -1.20 -13.28
N LYS A 351 16.46 -0.91 -13.89
CA LYS A 351 15.22 -0.60 -13.18
C LYS A 351 14.76 -1.76 -12.31
N VAL A 352 15.08 -2.99 -12.70
CA VAL A 352 14.59 -4.16 -11.99
C VAL A 352 15.37 -4.31 -10.69
N VAL A 353 16.70 -4.33 -10.73
CA VAL A 353 17.53 -4.43 -9.52
C VAL A 353 17.38 -3.20 -8.61
N ASP A 354 17.25 -1.97 -9.15
CA ASP A 354 16.96 -0.79 -8.32
C ASP A 354 15.64 -0.94 -7.55
N THR A 355 14.57 -1.31 -8.26
CA THR A 355 13.24 -1.51 -7.64
C THR A 355 13.28 -2.64 -6.61
N SER A 356 13.98 -3.74 -6.93
CA SER A 356 14.21 -4.89 -6.05
C SER A 356 14.79 -4.48 -4.70
N LEU A 357 15.92 -3.79 -4.77
CA LEU A 357 16.70 -3.48 -3.59
C LEU A 357 16.08 -2.31 -2.83
N LYS A 358 15.38 -1.39 -3.51
CA LYS A 358 14.54 -0.37 -2.86
C LYS A 358 13.49 -1.02 -1.97
N ILE A 359 12.83 -2.06 -2.45
CA ILE A 359 11.84 -2.85 -1.70
C ILE A 359 12.47 -3.49 -0.47
N VAL A 360 13.63 -4.15 -0.63
CA VAL A 360 14.36 -4.79 0.49
C VAL A 360 14.73 -3.75 1.55
N ILE A 361 15.30 -2.62 1.12
CA ILE A 361 15.74 -1.54 1.99
C ILE A 361 14.56 -0.93 2.76
N ASN A 362 13.51 -0.49 2.07
CA ASN A 362 12.34 0.13 2.70
C ASN A 362 11.58 -0.87 3.59
N GLY A 363 11.50 -2.14 3.16
CA GLY A 363 10.87 -3.22 3.92
C GLY A 363 11.57 -3.53 5.24
N SER A 364 12.90 -3.38 5.30
CA SER A 364 13.69 -3.66 6.50
C SER A 364 13.34 -2.73 7.68
N PHE A 365 13.13 -1.44 7.41
CA PHE A 365 12.79 -0.45 8.45
C PHE A 365 11.50 -0.82 9.19
N GLY A 366 10.44 -1.17 8.45
CA GLY A 366 9.18 -1.61 9.05
C GLY A 366 9.30 -2.89 9.88
N LYS A 367 10.29 -3.75 9.58
CA LYS A 367 10.53 -4.98 10.32
C LYS A 367 11.21 -4.76 11.67
N PHE A 368 11.91 -3.64 11.87
CA PHE A 368 12.51 -3.30 13.17
C PHE A 368 11.45 -3.13 14.28
N GLY A 369 10.23 -2.71 13.94
CA GLY A 369 9.10 -2.60 14.87
C GLY A 369 8.21 -3.84 15.00
N ASN A 370 8.51 -4.92 14.26
CA ASN A 370 7.68 -6.12 14.26
C ASN A 370 8.28 -7.22 15.14
N LYS A 371 7.69 -7.45 16.33
CA LYS A 371 8.16 -8.46 17.31
C LYS A 371 8.22 -9.91 16.82
N TYR A 372 7.69 -10.20 15.63
CA TYR A 372 7.77 -11.51 14.98
C TYR A 372 8.88 -11.60 13.93
N SER A 373 9.60 -10.50 13.67
CA SER A 373 10.69 -10.46 12.69
C SER A 373 12.04 -10.81 13.29
N ALA A 374 12.90 -11.45 12.51
CA ALA A 374 14.32 -11.62 12.79
C ALA A 374 15.08 -10.28 12.81
N LEU A 375 14.58 -9.24 12.16
CA LEU A 375 15.17 -7.89 12.18
C LEU A 375 14.69 -7.05 13.36
N TYR A 376 13.81 -7.57 14.21
CA TYR A 376 13.17 -6.81 15.28
C TYR A 376 14.18 -6.12 16.21
N SER A 377 14.15 -4.79 16.24
CA SER A 377 15.06 -3.94 17.00
C SER A 377 14.37 -2.60 17.28
N PRO A 378 13.56 -2.52 18.35
CA PRO A 378 12.87 -1.28 18.71
C PRO A 378 13.83 -0.11 19.01
N ASP A 379 15.00 -0.39 19.56
CA ASP A 379 16.08 0.58 19.77
C ASP A 379 16.60 1.17 18.46
N LEU A 380 16.81 0.34 17.44
CA LEU A 380 17.20 0.80 16.11
C LEU A 380 16.10 1.64 15.46
N LEU A 381 14.84 1.18 15.55
CA LEU A 381 13.69 1.95 15.05
C LEU A 381 13.63 3.33 15.71
N LEU A 382 13.74 3.39 17.03
CA LEU A 382 13.76 4.64 17.81
C LEU A 382 14.90 5.55 17.36
N ALA A 383 16.13 5.01 17.30
CA ALA A 383 17.33 5.77 16.96
C ALA A 383 17.24 6.38 15.56
N VAL A 384 16.79 5.60 14.57
CA VAL A 384 16.65 6.07 13.19
C VAL A 384 15.58 7.17 13.08
N THR A 385 14.40 6.96 13.67
CA THR A 385 13.30 7.93 13.61
C THR A 385 13.68 9.25 14.29
N LEU A 386 14.17 9.22 15.53
CA LEU A 386 14.50 10.44 16.27
C LEU A 386 15.70 11.17 15.66
N THR A 387 16.72 10.45 15.17
CA THR A 387 17.85 11.08 14.47
C THR A 387 17.34 11.85 13.26
N GLY A 388 16.50 11.23 12.43
CA GLY A 388 15.96 11.90 11.25
C GLY A 388 15.17 13.15 11.64
N GLN A 389 14.31 13.03 12.64
CA GLN A 389 13.50 14.16 13.09
C GLN A 389 14.34 15.34 13.59
N LEU A 390 15.31 15.06 14.45
CA LEU A 390 16.17 16.08 15.04
C LEU A 390 17.10 16.71 13.99
N SER A 391 17.56 15.92 13.02
CA SER A 391 18.40 16.42 11.93
C SER A 391 17.63 17.40 11.04
N LEU A 392 16.38 17.10 10.66
CA LEU A 392 15.57 18.03 9.89
C LEU A 392 15.21 19.29 10.71
N LEU A 393 14.89 19.16 12.00
CA LEU A 393 14.66 20.33 12.86
C LEU A 393 15.89 21.24 12.96
N MET A 394 17.10 20.66 12.94
CA MET A 394 18.35 21.41 12.91
C MET A 394 18.50 22.21 11.60
N LEU A 395 18.09 21.65 10.46
CA LEU A 395 18.07 22.38 9.19
C LEU A 395 17.02 23.49 9.22
N VAL A 396 15.81 23.20 9.71
CA VAL A 396 14.73 24.18 9.83
C VAL A 396 15.15 25.37 10.69
N GLU A 397 15.74 25.14 11.86
CA GLU A 397 16.23 26.19 12.76
C GLU A 397 17.20 27.14 12.03
N ARG A 398 18.24 26.60 11.39
CA ARG A 398 19.25 27.40 10.68
C ARG A 398 18.66 28.23 9.54
N LEU A 399 17.69 27.68 8.82
CA LEU A 399 17.01 28.40 7.75
C LEU A 399 16.15 29.54 8.29
N GLU A 400 15.35 29.28 9.32
CA GLU A 400 14.50 30.30 9.94
C GLU A 400 15.33 31.43 10.57
N ASP A 401 16.45 31.11 11.23
CA ASP A 401 17.38 32.09 11.81
C ASP A 401 18.06 32.96 10.73
N ALA A 402 18.30 32.39 9.53
CA ALA A 402 18.75 33.13 8.36
C ALA A 402 17.62 33.94 7.67
N GLY A 403 16.41 33.92 8.23
CA GLY A 403 15.21 34.55 7.67
C GLY A 403 14.78 33.92 6.34
N ILE A 404 14.92 32.60 6.21
CA ILE A 404 14.39 31.78 5.12
C ILE A 404 13.26 30.93 5.70
N SER A 405 12.04 31.15 5.21
CA SER A 405 10.83 30.55 5.79
C SER A 405 10.66 29.11 5.32
N VAL A 406 10.56 28.16 6.24
CA VAL A 406 10.18 26.78 5.95
C VAL A 406 8.66 26.67 6.07
N VAL A 407 8.00 26.48 4.93
CA VAL A 407 6.52 26.49 4.83
C VAL A 407 5.90 25.12 5.01
N SER A 408 6.67 24.05 4.80
CA SER A 408 6.24 22.65 5.00
C SER A 408 7.44 21.77 5.32
N ALA A 409 7.24 20.73 6.12
CA ALA A 409 8.23 19.70 6.39
C ALA A 409 7.56 18.36 6.69
N ASN A 410 8.04 17.30 6.05
CA ASN A 410 7.55 15.95 6.24
C ASN A 410 8.68 15.04 6.76
N THR A 411 8.51 13.72 6.59
CA THR A 411 9.43 12.71 7.13
C THR A 411 10.89 12.89 6.71
N ASP A 412 11.12 13.26 5.45
CA ASP A 412 12.43 13.21 4.79
C ASP A 412 12.81 14.51 4.09
N GLY A 413 11.97 15.55 4.10
CA GLY A 413 12.29 16.81 3.44
C GLY A 413 11.55 18.03 3.96
N ILE A 414 11.94 19.17 3.40
CA ILE A 414 11.39 20.50 3.69
C ILE A 414 11.05 21.24 2.41
N VAL A 415 10.06 22.14 2.49
CA VAL A 415 9.77 23.14 1.47
C VAL A 415 10.03 24.52 2.06
N ALA A 416 10.90 25.29 1.42
CA ALA A 416 11.31 26.63 1.85
C ALA A 416 10.91 27.70 0.81
N LEU A 417 10.41 28.84 1.31
CA LEU A 417 10.12 30.05 0.56
C LEU A 417 11.17 31.11 0.89
N MET A 418 11.82 31.65 -0.14
CA MET A 418 12.92 32.61 0.05
C MET A 418 12.98 33.65 -1.07
N PRO A 419 13.50 34.87 -0.80
CA PRO A 419 13.94 35.78 -1.85
C PRO A 419 15.04 35.14 -2.70
N LYS A 420 15.06 35.41 -4.01
CA LYS A 420 16.11 34.96 -4.94
C LYS A 420 17.52 35.36 -4.47
N SER A 421 17.65 36.51 -3.82
CA SER A 421 18.93 37.00 -3.28
C SER A 421 19.45 36.18 -2.09
N LYS A 422 18.61 35.36 -1.45
CA LYS A 422 19.03 34.47 -0.35
C LYS A 422 19.31 33.05 -0.81
N TYR A 423 19.23 32.75 -2.12
CA TYR A 423 19.42 31.38 -2.59
C TYR A 423 20.83 30.83 -2.32
N GLU A 424 21.87 31.63 -2.51
CA GLU A 424 23.25 31.21 -2.19
C GLU A 424 23.40 30.89 -0.70
N LEU A 425 22.87 31.75 0.19
CA LEU A 425 22.84 31.48 1.64
C LEU A 425 22.04 30.22 1.99
N TYR A 426 20.89 30.01 1.34
CA TYR A 426 20.09 28.80 1.51
C TYR A 426 20.88 27.55 1.14
N ASP A 427 21.56 27.59 -0.01
CA ASP A 427 22.37 26.47 -0.49
C ASP A 427 23.56 26.21 0.45
N ASP A 428 24.25 27.26 0.90
CA ASP A 428 25.36 27.16 1.86
C ASP A 428 24.91 26.54 3.20
N ILE A 429 23.74 26.94 3.73
CA ILE A 429 23.20 26.37 4.97
C ILE A 429 22.91 24.87 4.79
N CYS A 430 22.28 24.51 3.67
CA CYS A 430 21.98 23.13 3.35
C CYS A 430 23.26 22.32 3.19
N PHE A 431 24.24 22.82 2.44
CA PHE A 431 25.52 22.15 2.22
C PHE A 431 26.31 21.95 3.52
N ASN A 432 26.35 22.96 4.39
CA ASN A 432 26.97 22.82 5.72
C ASN A 432 26.25 21.76 6.57
N TRP A 433 24.92 21.70 6.48
CA TRP A 433 24.14 20.66 7.15
C TRP A 433 24.44 19.25 6.57
N GLU A 434 24.61 19.12 5.26
CA GLU A 434 25.04 17.86 4.61
C GLU A 434 26.42 17.43 5.11
N LEU A 435 27.38 18.35 5.22
CA LEU A 435 28.72 18.08 5.73
C LEU A 435 28.71 17.59 7.19
N GLU A 436 27.88 18.19 8.05
CA GLU A 436 27.79 17.83 9.46
C GLU A 436 27.07 16.50 9.70
N THR A 437 26.03 16.23 8.93
CA THR A 437 25.18 15.03 9.10
C THR A 437 25.64 13.83 8.26
N GLY A 438 26.35 14.11 7.17
CA GLY A 438 26.71 13.13 6.13
C GLY A 438 25.52 12.67 5.29
N PHE A 439 24.43 13.43 5.25
CA PHE A 439 23.26 13.17 4.40
C PHE A 439 23.31 14.00 3.12
N ASP A 440 22.65 13.54 2.07
CA ASP A 440 22.56 14.23 0.78
C ASP A 440 21.14 14.74 0.55
N LEU A 441 20.98 15.97 0.08
CA LEU A 441 19.72 16.63 -0.26
C LEU A 441 19.53 16.69 -1.79
N GLU A 442 18.31 16.38 -2.25
CA GLU A 442 17.88 16.53 -3.64
C GLU A 442 16.89 17.71 -3.76
N GLU A 443 17.17 18.68 -4.64
CA GLU A 443 16.32 19.86 -4.82
C GLU A 443 15.28 19.67 -5.95
N SER A 444 14.04 20.11 -5.69
CA SER A 444 12.99 20.37 -6.67
C SER A 444 12.45 21.80 -6.50
N ARG A 445 11.91 22.41 -7.56
CA ARG A 445 11.34 23.77 -7.51
C ARG A 445 9.88 23.80 -7.92
N TYR A 446 9.12 24.67 -7.25
CA TYR A 446 7.67 24.79 -7.44
C TYR A 446 7.27 26.22 -7.82
N LYS A 447 6.27 26.34 -8.70
CA LYS A 447 5.53 27.57 -9.00
C LYS A 447 4.51 27.89 -7.91
N ALA A 448 3.94 26.87 -7.29
CA ALA A 448 2.97 27.02 -6.22
C ALA A 448 2.88 25.73 -5.41
N LEU A 449 2.52 25.88 -4.13
CA LEU A 449 2.16 24.79 -3.23
C LEU A 449 0.77 25.05 -2.66
N TYR A 450 -0.14 24.12 -2.88
CA TYR A 450 -1.51 24.15 -2.36
C TYR A 450 -1.69 22.97 -1.42
N SER A 451 -1.93 23.25 -0.15
CA SER A 451 -1.89 22.24 0.91
C SER A 451 -3.18 22.23 1.70
N ARG A 452 -3.87 21.09 1.72
CA ARG A 452 -4.90 20.86 2.75
C ARG A 452 -4.25 20.63 4.10
N ASP A 453 -3.19 19.81 4.09
CA ASP A 453 -2.32 19.50 5.21
C ASP A 453 -0.99 18.94 4.67
N VAL A 454 0.02 18.78 5.53
CA VAL A 454 1.38 18.31 5.17
C VAL A 454 1.42 17.01 4.36
N ASN A 455 0.42 16.13 4.51
CA ASN A 455 0.38 14.85 3.80
C ASN A 455 -0.56 14.86 2.58
N ASN A 456 -1.29 15.96 2.38
CA ASN A 456 -2.29 16.10 1.33
C ASN A 456 -2.15 17.49 0.69
N TYR A 457 -1.33 17.55 -0.36
CA TYR A 457 -1.04 18.77 -1.10
C TYR A 457 -0.92 18.53 -2.61
N MET A 458 -0.96 19.62 -3.37
CA MET A 458 -0.64 19.71 -4.80
C MET A 458 0.48 20.72 -5.00
N ALA A 459 1.63 20.26 -5.49
CA ALA A 459 2.74 21.12 -5.87
C ALA A 459 2.78 21.30 -7.40
N VAL A 460 2.73 22.54 -7.87
CA VAL A 460 2.86 22.88 -9.29
C VAL A 460 4.34 23.06 -9.60
N THR A 461 4.89 22.23 -10.47
CA THR A 461 6.29 22.31 -10.90
C THR A 461 6.54 23.48 -11.86
N LEU A 462 7.81 23.81 -12.09
CA LEU A 462 8.19 24.82 -13.09
C LEU A 462 7.68 24.47 -14.51
N ASP A 463 7.50 23.18 -14.82
CA ASP A 463 7.00 22.70 -16.12
C ASP A 463 5.46 22.63 -16.20
N ASN A 464 4.73 23.24 -15.25
CA ASN A 464 3.27 23.18 -15.12
C ASN A 464 2.71 21.77 -14.88
N GLU A 465 3.52 20.80 -14.44
CA GLU A 465 3.01 19.52 -13.94
C GLU A 465 2.60 19.61 -12.47
N ILE A 466 1.48 18.97 -12.08
CA ILE A 466 1.09 18.84 -10.67
C ILE A 466 1.57 17.52 -10.06
N LYS A 467 2.42 17.64 -9.03
CA LYS A 467 2.73 16.56 -8.09
C LYS A 467 1.71 16.58 -6.95
N GLY A 468 0.78 15.62 -6.96
CA GLY A 468 -0.21 15.44 -5.89
C GLY A 468 0.25 14.40 -4.87
N LYS A 469 0.10 14.70 -3.57
CA LYS A 469 0.35 13.80 -2.44
C LYS A 469 -0.96 13.45 -1.73
N GLY A 470 -0.98 12.30 -1.05
CA GLY A 470 -2.13 11.90 -0.24
C GLY A 470 -3.38 11.70 -1.08
N ILE A 471 -4.49 12.31 -0.69
CA ILE A 471 -5.78 12.21 -1.40
C ILE A 471 -5.77 12.88 -2.79
N PHE A 472 -4.81 13.75 -3.07
CA PHE A 472 -4.72 14.48 -4.34
C PHE A 472 -3.88 13.77 -5.39
N GLN A 473 -3.33 12.61 -5.05
CA GLN A 473 -2.71 11.73 -6.02
C GLN A 473 -3.81 11.02 -6.82
N PRO A 474 -3.92 11.25 -8.15
CA PRO A 474 -4.98 10.65 -8.94
C PRO A 474 -4.75 9.15 -8.95
N VAL A 475 -5.84 8.41 -8.78
CA VAL A 475 -5.83 6.96 -8.89
C VAL A 475 -5.79 6.63 -10.39
N ASN A 476 -5.05 5.61 -10.81
CA ASN A 476 -5.07 5.11 -12.19
C ASN A 476 -4.46 5.99 -13.31
N THR A 477 -3.54 6.93 -13.03
CA THR A 477 -2.71 7.51 -14.11
C THR A 477 -1.68 6.48 -14.59
N ILE A 478 -1.63 6.25 -15.90
CA ILE A 478 -0.98 5.14 -16.64
C ILE A 478 0.51 4.86 -16.34
N LYS A 479 1.20 5.68 -15.53
CA LYS A 479 2.67 5.65 -15.35
C LYS A 479 3.17 5.55 -13.89
N LYS A 480 2.43 4.96 -12.95
CA LYS A 480 2.86 4.93 -11.54
C LYS A 480 2.87 3.55 -10.89
N ASP A 481 3.65 3.46 -9.81
CA ASP A 481 3.82 2.30 -8.94
C ASP A 481 2.45 1.66 -8.63
N PRO A 482 2.29 0.33 -8.72
CA PRO A 482 1.03 -0.34 -8.42
C PRO A 482 0.43 0.05 -7.06
N SER A 483 1.28 0.44 -6.10
CA SER A 483 0.89 0.94 -4.78
C SER A 483 0.05 2.21 -4.84
N ASP A 484 0.27 3.09 -5.82
CA ASP A 484 -0.48 4.33 -5.98
C ASP A 484 -1.92 4.08 -6.46
N VAL A 485 -2.11 3.00 -7.22
CA VAL A 485 -3.40 2.59 -7.78
C VAL A 485 -4.17 1.70 -6.80
N LEU A 486 -3.49 0.67 -6.29
CA LEU A 486 -4.15 -0.45 -5.63
C LEU A 486 -4.33 -0.23 -4.13
N ALA A 487 -3.71 0.80 -3.52
CA ALA A 487 -3.83 1.05 -2.08
C ALA A 487 -5.05 1.92 -1.70
N LYS A 488 -5.62 2.69 -2.64
CA LYS A 488 -6.68 3.67 -2.36
C LYS A 488 -7.97 3.32 -3.09
N ASN A 489 -9.10 3.58 -2.44
CA ASN A 489 -10.41 3.42 -3.07
C ASN A 489 -10.69 4.62 -4.00
N PRO A 490 -11.35 4.41 -5.14
CA PRO A 490 -11.95 5.51 -5.91
C PRO A 490 -12.86 6.38 -5.04
N GLN A 491 -12.70 7.70 -5.17
CA GLN A 491 -13.44 8.74 -4.45
C GLN A 491 -13.71 9.91 -5.40
N ALA A 492 -14.52 9.69 -6.44
CA ALA A 492 -14.88 10.73 -7.42
C ALA A 492 -13.64 11.49 -7.93
N GLU A 493 -12.68 10.76 -8.51
CA GLU A 493 -11.39 11.29 -8.96
C GLU A 493 -11.53 12.52 -9.89
N ILE A 494 -12.63 12.60 -10.64
CA ILE A 494 -12.97 13.74 -11.49
C ILE A 494 -12.96 15.07 -10.73
N CYS A 495 -13.31 15.09 -9.43
CA CYS A 495 -13.28 16.30 -8.61
C CYS A 495 -11.84 16.79 -8.38
N VAL A 496 -10.90 15.86 -8.16
CA VAL A 496 -9.46 16.16 -8.04
C VAL A 496 -8.90 16.61 -9.38
N ILE A 497 -9.31 15.98 -10.49
CA ILE A 497 -8.91 16.39 -11.84
C ILE A 497 -9.41 17.80 -12.17
N ALA A 498 -10.67 18.12 -11.84
CA ALA A 498 -11.24 19.44 -12.04
C ALA A 498 -10.51 20.51 -11.21
N ALA A 499 -10.24 20.23 -9.94
CA ALA A 499 -9.43 21.12 -9.09
C ALA A 499 -8.04 21.36 -9.70
N ARG A 500 -7.36 20.33 -10.20
CA ARG A 500 -6.05 20.47 -10.87
C ARG A 500 -6.10 21.37 -12.09
N GLU A 501 -7.07 21.16 -12.97
CA GLU A 501 -7.24 22.00 -14.17
C GLU A 501 -7.57 23.45 -13.82
N TYR A 502 -8.34 23.67 -12.76
CA TYR A 502 -8.58 25.00 -12.22
C TYR A 502 -7.28 25.66 -11.75
N LEU A 503 -6.45 24.96 -10.96
CA LEU A 503 -5.19 25.50 -10.43
C LEU A 503 -4.15 25.86 -11.51
N ILE A 504 -4.10 25.12 -12.63
CA ILE A 504 -3.11 25.34 -13.70
C ILE A 504 -3.63 26.34 -14.73
N ASN A 505 -4.88 26.15 -15.17
CA ASN A 505 -5.42 26.76 -16.38
C ASN A 505 -6.60 27.70 -16.11
N ASP A 506 -6.95 27.94 -14.84
CA ASP A 506 -8.14 28.73 -14.44
C ASP A 506 -9.43 28.24 -15.12
N THR A 507 -9.49 26.93 -15.42
CA THR A 507 -10.64 26.33 -16.10
C THR A 507 -11.77 26.14 -15.08
N PRO A 508 -12.99 26.68 -15.32
CA PRO A 508 -14.12 26.45 -14.42
C PRO A 508 -14.37 24.96 -14.17
N LEU A 509 -14.51 24.58 -12.90
CA LEU A 509 -14.57 23.19 -12.44
C LEU A 509 -15.58 22.35 -13.26
N ILE A 510 -16.79 22.89 -13.46
CA ILE A 510 -17.87 22.24 -14.19
C ILE A 510 -17.53 21.90 -15.65
N LEU A 511 -16.67 22.68 -16.30
CA LEU A 511 -16.27 22.42 -17.69
C LEU A 511 -15.44 21.14 -17.76
N THR A 512 -14.47 20.97 -16.86
CA THR A 512 -13.66 19.74 -16.78
C THR A 512 -14.53 18.53 -16.47
N ILE A 513 -15.46 18.66 -15.52
CA ILE A 513 -16.37 17.57 -15.13
C ILE A 513 -17.29 17.19 -16.30
N LYS A 514 -17.95 18.14 -16.97
CA LYS A 514 -18.88 17.85 -18.09
C LYS A 514 -18.20 17.29 -19.33
N LYS A 515 -16.95 17.69 -19.59
CA LYS A 515 -16.14 17.20 -20.72
C LYS A 515 -15.71 15.74 -20.53
N CYS A 516 -15.54 15.27 -19.29
CA CYS A 516 -15.13 13.90 -19.01
C CYS A 516 -16.23 12.89 -19.38
N LYS A 517 -15.88 11.91 -20.23
CA LYS A 517 -16.76 10.79 -20.62
C LYS A 517 -16.26 9.43 -20.13
N ASP A 518 -15.25 9.44 -19.26
CA ASP A 518 -14.78 8.24 -18.59
C ASP A 518 -15.51 8.08 -17.25
N ILE A 519 -16.44 7.13 -17.20
CA ILE A 519 -17.25 6.85 -16.01
C ILE A 519 -16.39 6.45 -14.81
N THR A 520 -15.20 5.88 -15.02
CA THR A 520 -14.32 5.42 -13.94
C THR A 520 -13.87 6.56 -13.04
N LYS A 521 -13.78 7.77 -13.58
CA LYS A 521 -13.41 9.00 -12.87
C LYS A 521 -14.49 9.50 -11.92
N PHE A 522 -15.74 9.09 -12.13
CA PHE A 522 -16.88 9.50 -11.29
C PHE A 522 -17.14 8.52 -10.14
N LEU A 523 -16.50 7.35 -10.15
CA LEU A 523 -16.84 6.28 -9.22
C LEU A 523 -16.40 6.60 -7.78
N VAL A 524 -17.29 6.28 -6.85
CA VAL A 524 -17.01 6.18 -5.42
C VAL A 524 -17.09 4.72 -5.01
N VAL A 525 -16.08 4.25 -4.28
CA VAL A 525 -15.99 2.85 -3.81
C VAL A 525 -15.87 2.78 -2.31
N ARG A 526 -16.62 1.87 -1.69
CA ARG A 526 -16.56 1.63 -0.25
C ARG A 526 -16.77 0.17 0.12
N SER A 527 -16.10 -0.27 1.18
CA SER A 527 -16.38 -1.53 1.85
C SER A 527 -17.46 -1.35 2.90
N VAL A 528 -18.42 -2.26 2.93
CA VAL A 528 -19.61 -2.22 3.79
C VAL A 528 -19.68 -3.50 4.59
N THR A 529 -19.49 -3.39 5.90
CA THR A 529 -19.56 -4.54 6.82
C THR A 529 -20.97 -5.12 6.84
N GLY A 530 -21.09 -6.41 6.54
CA GLY A 530 -22.38 -7.11 6.44
C GLY A 530 -23.06 -6.97 5.08
N GLY A 531 -22.46 -6.22 4.14
CA GLY A 531 -23.00 -5.99 2.81
C GLY A 531 -23.95 -4.79 2.72
N ALA A 532 -24.18 -4.34 1.50
CA ALA A 532 -25.05 -3.21 1.17
C ALA A 532 -26.24 -3.64 0.31
N GLU A 533 -27.30 -2.84 0.34
CA GLU A 533 -28.50 -2.98 -0.50
C GLU A 533 -28.90 -1.66 -1.12
N TRP A 534 -29.58 -1.73 -2.26
CA TRP A 534 -30.20 -0.60 -2.92
C TRP A 534 -31.48 -1.07 -3.60
N LYS A 535 -32.63 -0.44 -3.29
CA LYS A 535 -33.95 -0.85 -3.78
C LYS A 535 -34.23 -2.35 -3.58
N ASP A 536 -33.96 -2.85 -2.38
CA ASP A 536 -34.07 -4.27 -1.98
C ASP A 536 -33.14 -5.25 -2.73
N GLU A 537 -32.24 -4.76 -3.59
CA GLU A 537 -31.22 -5.59 -4.24
C GLU A 537 -29.92 -5.61 -3.44
N TYR A 538 -29.44 -6.81 -3.11
CA TYR A 538 -28.17 -6.99 -2.42
C TYR A 538 -26.97 -6.76 -3.35
N LEU A 539 -26.09 -5.84 -2.97
CA LEU A 539 -24.91 -5.42 -3.74
C LEU A 539 -23.60 -6.09 -3.28
N GLY A 540 -23.60 -6.65 -2.07
CA GLY A 540 -22.41 -7.24 -1.45
C GLY A 540 -21.59 -6.29 -0.58
N ARG A 541 -20.41 -6.77 -0.15
CA ARG A 541 -19.54 -6.06 0.81
C ARG A 541 -18.65 -4.97 0.23
N VAL A 542 -18.52 -4.91 -1.09
CA VAL A 542 -17.83 -3.82 -1.79
C VAL A 542 -18.84 -3.25 -2.77
N VAL A 543 -19.11 -1.96 -2.62
CA VAL A 543 -20.05 -1.21 -3.45
C VAL A 543 -19.33 -0.10 -4.18
N ARG A 544 -19.76 0.10 -5.43
CA ARG A 544 -19.26 1.11 -6.35
C ARG A 544 -20.44 1.85 -6.94
N TRP A 545 -20.42 3.17 -6.93
CA TRP A 545 -21.55 3.99 -7.36
C TRP A 545 -21.11 5.31 -7.97
N ILE A 546 -22.07 6.02 -8.55
CA ILE A 546 -21.99 7.42 -8.93
C ILE A 546 -23.03 8.23 -8.17
N TYR A 547 -22.83 9.54 -8.09
CA TYR A 547 -23.90 10.48 -7.79
C TYR A 547 -24.80 10.67 -8.99
N SER A 548 -26.10 10.55 -8.75
CA SER A 548 -27.14 10.56 -9.77
C SER A 548 -28.27 11.52 -9.41
N THR A 549 -28.83 12.19 -10.41
CA THR A 549 -30.00 13.06 -10.25
C THR A 549 -31.29 12.29 -10.00
N ASP A 550 -31.29 10.98 -10.26
CA ASP A 550 -32.42 10.04 -10.05
C ASP A 550 -32.01 8.88 -9.11
N GLY A 551 -30.99 9.13 -8.28
CA GLY A 551 -30.43 8.15 -7.36
C GLY A 551 -31.15 8.11 -6.01
N GLU A 552 -30.85 7.07 -5.23
CA GLU A 552 -31.33 6.90 -3.86
C GLU A 552 -30.18 6.51 -2.93
N ALA A 553 -30.42 6.57 -1.62
CA ALA A 553 -29.43 6.16 -0.64
C ALA A 553 -29.13 4.65 -0.72
N ILE A 554 -27.84 4.29 -0.79
CA ILE A 554 -27.39 2.90 -0.55
C ILE A 554 -27.43 2.62 0.96
N LEU A 555 -27.98 1.49 1.36
CA LEU A 555 -28.18 1.12 2.77
C LEU A 555 -27.32 -0.08 3.19
N TYR A 556 -26.97 -0.16 4.46
CA TYR A 556 -26.35 -1.34 5.05
C TYR A 556 -27.39 -2.47 5.19
N LYS A 557 -27.07 -3.68 4.71
CA LYS A 557 -27.94 -4.87 4.85
C LYS A 557 -28.29 -5.16 6.32
N LYS A 558 -27.32 -4.97 7.21
CA LYS A 558 -27.41 -5.40 8.62
C LYS A 558 -28.35 -4.54 9.48
N ASN A 559 -28.56 -3.27 9.14
CA ASN A 559 -29.24 -2.31 10.03
C ASN A 559 -29.94 -1.16 9.30
N ALA A 560 -30.03 -1.20 7.96
CA ALA A 560 -30.66 -0.17 7.13
C ALA A 560 -30.08 1.26 7.30
N ASN A 561 -28.95 1.43 7.97
CA ASN A 561 -28.27 2.73 8.01
C ASN A 561 -27.80 3.12 6.62
N LYS A 562 -27.70 4.42 6.33
CA LYS A 562 -27.13 4.91 5.08
C LYS A 562 -25.63 4.61 4.99
N VAL A 563 -25.17 4.18 3.82
CA VAL A 563 -23.74 4.10 3.48
C VAL A 563 -23.20 5.53 3.34
N ALA A 564 -22.12 5.86 4.06
CA ALA A 564 -21.65 7.25 4.07
C ALA A 564 -21.22 7.73 2.67
N LYS A 565 -21.67 8.95 2.33
CA LYS A 565 -21.62 9.62 1.02
C LYS A 565 -22.55 9.05 -0.06
N SER A 566 -23.42 8.07 0.22
CA SER A 566 -24.27 7.47 -0.81
C SER A 566 -25.64 8.13 -1.00
N ASP A 567 -25.87 9.36 -0.52
CA ASP A 567 -27.10 10.10 -0.84
C ASP A 567 -27.28 10.19 -2.37
N ASN A 568 -28.51 10.19 -2.89
CA ASN A 568 -28.82 10.33 -4.33
C ASN A 568 -27.80 9.62 -5.23
N SER A 569 -27.58 8.33 -4.99
CA SER A 569 -26.54 7.55 -5.64
C SER A 569 -27.14 6.42 -6.44
N ARG A 570 -26.45 6.04 -7.52
CA ARG A 570 -26.79 4.86 -8.31
C ARG A 570 -25.64 3.88 -8.32
N PRO A 571 -25.83 2.64 -7.82
CA PRO A 571 -24.82 1.59 -7.91
C PRO A 571 -24.44 1.30 -9.36
N ILE A 572 -23.14 1.17 -9.63
CA ILE A 572 -22.59 0.72 -10.91
C ILE A 572 -21.68 -0.48 -10.63
N MET A 573 -22.31 -1.62 -10.40
CA MET A 573 -21.61 -2.89 -10.16
C MET A 573 -21.05 -3.50 -11.45
N GLU A 574 -21.63 -3.17 -12.60
CA GLU A 574 -21.12 -3.48 -13.93
C GLU A 574 -20.89 -2.19 -14.72
N LEU A 575 -19.68 -1.99 -15.24
CA LEU A 575 -19.36 -0.85 -16.08
C LEU A 575 -19.94 -1.05 -17.48
N GLY A 576 -20.50 0.03 -18.02
CA GLY A 576 -21.10 0.07 -19.35
C GLY A 576 -21.02 1.47 -19.93
N GLU A 577 -22.06 1.87 -20.65
CA GLU A 577 -22.16 3.20 -21.26
C GLU A 577 -22.14 4.33 -20.24
N PHE A 578 -21.70 5.51 -20.68
CA PHE A 578 -21.66 6.69 -19.84
C PHE A 578 -23.08 7.12 -19.45
N PRO A 579 -23.40 7.25 -18.15
CA PRO A 579 -24.75 7.53 -17.74
C PRO A 579 -25.27 8.93 -18.12
N THR A 580 -26.57 9.01 -18.38
CA THR A 580 -27.27 10.28 -18.65
C THR A 580 -27.70 11.01 -17.37
N ASP A 581 -27.78 10.29 -16.25
CA ASP A 581 -28.30 10.75 -14.96
C ASP A 581 -27.22 11.28 -14.00
N ILE A 582 -26.02 11.62 -14.49
CA ILE A 582 -24.91 12.11 -13.67
C ILE A 582 -25.29 13.42 -12.97
N ASP A 583 -25.14 13.47 -11.64
CA ASP A 583 -25.31 14.70 -10.85
C ASP A 583 -24.06 15.59 -10.92
N TYR A 584 -23.89 16.28 -12.05
CA TYR A 584 -22.76 17.19 -12.27
C TYR A 584 -22.62 18.27 -11.20
N LYS A 585 -23.73 18.76 -10.63
CA LYS A 585 -23.71 19.82 -9.60
C LYS A 585 -23.07 19.31 -8.32
N ARG A 586 -23.36 18.07 -7.94
CA ARG A 586 -22.72 17.48 -6.76
C ARG A 586 -21.22 17.27 -6.95
N TYR A 587 -20.78 16.80 -8.11
CA TYR A 587 -19.34 16.69 -8.39
C TYR A 587 -18.66 18.07 -8.41
N GLU A 588 -19.32 19.10 -8.94
CA GLU A 588 -18.82 20.48 -8.89
C GLU A 588 -18.68 20.98 -7.45
N ALA A 589 -19.67 20.74 -6.60
CA ALA A 589 -19.61 21.10 -5.18
C ALA A 589 -18.47 20.37 -4.44
N GLU A 590 -18.26 19.08 -4.69
CA GLU A 590 -17.13 18.33 -4.11
C GLU A 590 -15.77 18.83 -4.64
N ALA A 591 -15.69 19.23 -5.91
CA ALA A 591 -14.49 19.84 -6.47
C ALA A 591 -14.20 21.23 -5.88
N ALA A 592 -15.24 22.04 -5.64
CA ALA A 592 -15.14 23.33 -4.97
C ALA A 592 -14.68 23.16 -3.52
N GLU A 593 -15.21 22.15 -2.80
CA GLU A 593 -14.75 21.81 -1.45
C GLU A 593 -13.26 21.42 -1.43
N ILE A 594 -12.77 20.74 -2.47
CA ILE A 594 -11.33 20.46 -2.62
C ILE A 594 -10.54 21.76 -2.75
N VAL A 595 -10.94 22.67 -3.64
CA VAL A 595 -10.24 23.95 -3.86
C VAL A 595 -10.27 24.83 -2.60
N PHE A 596 -11.41 24.90 -1.91
CA PHE A 596 -11.53 25.57 -0.62
C PHE A 596 -10.56 25.01 0.41
N ASN A 597 -10.52 23.68 0.54
CA ASN A 597 -9.62 22.99 1.46
C ASN A 597 -8.14 23.11 1.09
N LEU A 598 -7.80 23.55 -0.12
CA LEU A 598 -6.44 23.87 -0.53
C LEU A 598 -6.02 25.30 -0.15
N GLY A 599 -6.92 26.10 0.45
CA GLY A 599 -6.62 27.44 0.95
C GLY A 599 -6.89 28.58 -0.05
N LEU A 600 -7.72 28.35 -1.08
CA LEU A 600 -8.08 29.37 -2.09
C LEU A 600 -9.39 30.13 -1.80
N GLY A 601 -10.11 29.78 -0.73
CA GLY A 601 -11.40 30.39 -0.38
C GLY A 601 -12.60 29.77 -1.12
N GLU A 602 -13.78 30.37 -0.95
CA GLU A 602 -15.01 29.96 -1.66
C GLU A 602 -14.95 30.43 -3.12
N LEU A 603 -15.38 29.57 -4.04
CA LEU A 603 -15.46 29.83 -5.50
C LEU A 603 -16.82 30.37 -5.92
#